data_AF-A0A222SS98-F1
#
_entry.id   AF-A0A222SS98-F1
#
_cell.length_a   1.000
_cell.length_b   1.000
_cell.length_c   1.000
_cell.angle_alpha   90.00
_cell.angle_beta   90.00
_cell.angle_gamma   90.00
#
_symmetry.space_group_name_H-M   'P 1'
#
loop_
_entity.id
_entity.type
_entity.pdbx_description
1 polymer ?
#
loop_
_entity_poly.entity_id
_entity_poly.type
_entity_poly.pdbx_seq_one_letter_code
_entity_poly.pdbx_strand_id
1 'polypeptide(L)'
;MRNILKEYGIDPAPQRDHTTWATFLRSQAQAILAADFFETKTLNGATLHVLAVIEHATRRVRILGATAHPSAAWVTQLARNMAMDLKDAGSRAKFLIRDRDVRYPASFDTVLQAEDVEVVQTGVQMPRMNAIMERWVRSCRTEFLDRTLVWNQPHLLHALREYEGFYNEHRPHRTLASAAPLHPLPEPITAPDQLTHLHVHRRDRLGGLLHEYRHAA
;
A
#
# COMPACT_ATOMS: atom_id res chain seq x y z
N MET A 1 -24.90 -26.05 -30.14
CA MET A 1 -25.64 -24.84 -29.69
C MET A 1 -25.38 -23.57 -30.53
N ARG A 2 -24.37 -23.54 -31.41
CA ARG A 2 -24.06 -22.37 -32.28
C ARG A 2 -24.92 -22.29 -33.56
N ASN A 3 -25.53 -23.42 -33.97
CA ASN A 3 -26.36 -23.50 -35.17
C ASN A 3 -27.84 -23.16 -34.96
N ILE A 4 -28.34 -23.17 -33.71
CA ILE A 4 -29.75 -22.88 -33.40
C ILE A 4 -30.04 -21.37 -33.49
N LEU A 5 -29.08 -20.52 -33.12
CA LEU A 5 -29.30 -19.07 -33.04
C LEU A 5 -29.24 -18.35 -34.40
N LYS A 6 -28.57 -18.94 -35.41
CA LYS A 6 -28.56 -18.41 -36.79
C LYS A 6 -29.88 -18.66 -37.52
N GLU A 7 -30.62 -19.68 -37.14
CA GLU A 7 -31.89 -20.07 -37.77
C GLU A 7 -33.04 -19.12 -37.41
N TYR A 8 -32.89 -18.37 -36.31
CA TYR A 8 -33.89 -17.41 -35.80
C TYR A 8 -33.54 -15.93 -36.04
N GLY A 9 -32.53 -15.62 -36.87
CA GLY A 9 -32.20 -14.23 -37.22
C GLY A 9 -31.74 -13.36 -36.04
N ILE A 10 -31.28 -13.97 -34.95
CA ILE A 10 -30.74 -13.27 -33.78
C ILE A 10 -29.25 -13.07 -33.99
N ASP A 11 -28.83 -11.83 -34.20
CA ASP A 11 -27.42 -11.48 -34.32
C ASP A 11 -26.65 -11.92 -33.06
N PRO A 12 -25.49 -12.58 -33.21
CA PRO A 12 -24.66 -12.94 -32.06
C PRO A 12 -24.27 -11.66 -31.32
N ALA A 13 -24.54 -11.63 -30.01
CA ALA A 13 -24.31 -10.49 -29.15
C ALA A 13 -22.93 -9.84 -29.43
N PRO A 14 -22.86 -8.51 -29.54
CA PRO A 14 -21.61 -7.81 -29.86
C PRO A 14 -20.53 -8.22 -28.86
N GLN A 15 -19.34 -8.50 -29.37
CA GLN A 15 -18.17 -8.87 -28.58
C GLN A 15 -18.02 -7.90 -27.40
N ARG A 16 -18.04 -8.46 -26.18
CA ARG A 16 -17.80 -7.73 -24.93
C ARG A 16 -16.58 -6.83 -25.09
N ASP A 17 -16.76 -5.53 -24.85
CA ASP A 17 -15.66 -4.62 -24.53
C ASP A 17 -14.80 -5.27 -23.45
N HIS A 18 -13.59 -5.68 -23.82
CA HIS A 18 -12.66 -6.30 -22.89
C HIS A 18 -12.19 -5.24 -21.88
N THR A 19 -12.84 -5.18 -20.72
CA THR A 19 -12.35 -4.41 -19.58
C THR A 19 -10.95 -4.91 -19.25
N THR A 20 -9.94 -4.07 -19.47
CA THR A 20 -8.56 -4.44 -19.14
C THR A 20 -8.43 -4.65 -17.63
N TRP A 21 -7.51 -5.51 -17.20
CA TRP A 21 -7.22 -5.72 -15.77
C TRP A 21 -6.88 -4.40 -15.05
N ALA A 22 -6.24 -3.46 -15.75
CA ALA A 22 -5.97 -2.13 -15.24
C ALA A 22 -7.26 -1.30 -15.02
N THR A 23 -8.21 -1.36 -15.95
CA THR A 23 -9.51 -0.69 -15.82
C THR A 23 -10.34 -1.30 -14.68
N PHE A 24 -10.35 -2.63 -14.58
CA PHE A 24 -10.99 -3.35 -13.47
C PHE A 24 -10.40 -2.94 -12.12
N LEU A 25 -9.07 -3.03 -11.97
CA LEU A 25 -8.38 -2.65 -10.73
C LEU A 25 -8.61 -1.18 -10.37
N ARG A 26 -8.68 -0.25 -11.35
CA ARG A 26 -9.01 1.15 -11.07
C ARG A 26 -10.44 1.30 -10.56
N SER A 27 -11.41 0.63 -11.21
CA SER A 27 -12.83 0.72 -10.83
C SER A 27 -13.11 0.15 -9.44
N GLN A 28 -12.31 -0.82 -8.98
CA GLN A 28 -12.45 -1.48 -7.68
C GLN A 28 -11.35 -1.08 -6.68
N ALA A 29 -10.48 -0.12 -7.01
CA ALA A 29 -9.29 0.19 -6.21
C ALA A 29 -9.62 0.57 -4.76
N GLN A 30 -10.79 1.16 -4.52
CA GLN A 30 -11.24 1.56 -3.18
C GLN A 30 -11.54 0.35 -2.28
N ALA A 31 -11.79 -0.81 -2.89
CA ALA A 31 -12.09 -2.05 -2.19
C ALA A 31 -10.87 -2.97 -2.04
N ILE A 32 -9.69 -2.57 -2.52
CA ILE A 32 -8.52 -3.44 -2.58
C ILE A 32 -7.40 -2.93 -1.67
N LEU A 33 -6.97 -3.81 -0.78
CA LEU A 33 -5.72 -3.73 -0.03
C LEU A 33 -4.70 -4.69 -0.64
N ALA A 34 -3.43 -4.39 -0.47
CA ALA A 34 -2.33 -5.29 -0.81
C ALA A 34 -1.35 -5.38 0.35
N ALA A 35 -0.95 -6.58 0.74
CA ALA A 35 -0.01 -6.83 1.81
C ALA A 35 1.20 -7.62 1.31
N ASP A 36 2.33 -7.42 1.97
CA ASP A 36 3.56 -8.14 1.70
C ASP A 36 4.51 -8.13 2.90
N PHE A 37 5.32 -9.18 2.99
CA PHE A 37 6.45 -9.26 3.90
C PHE A 37 7.73 -8.83 3.22
N PHE A 38 8.54 -8.03 3.90
CA PHE A 38 9.91 -7.75 3.44
C PHE A 38 10.90 -7.76 4.60
N GLU A 39 12.16 -7.99 4.25
CA GLU A 39 13.23 -8.17 5.24
C GLU A 39 14.24 -7.03 5.22
N THR A 40 14.78 -6.72 6.40
CA THR A 40 15.98 -5.88 6.55
C THR A 40 16.96 -6.53 7.52
N LYS A 41 18.22 -6.12 7.45
CA LYS A 41 19.29 -6.61 8.31
C LYS A 41 19.65 -5.54 9.34
N THR A 42 19.81 -5.95 10.59
CA THR A 42 20.38 -5.09 11.63
C THR A 42 21.91 -5.01 11.49
N LEU A 43 22.52 -4.08 12.21
CA LEU A 43 23.98 -3.91 12.27
C LEU A 43 24.73 -5.17 12.70
N ASN A 44 24.13 -6.01 13.54
CA ASN A 44 24.69 -7.30 13.95
C ASN A 44 24.30 -8.48 13.03
N GLY A 45 23.69 -8.20 11.88
CA GLY A 45 23.35 -9.20 10.86
C GLY A 45 22.04 -9.95 11.08
N ALA A 46 21.29 -9.66 12.14
CA ALA A 46 20.00 -10.29 12.39
C ALA A 46 18.95 -9.85 11.34
N THR A 47 18.16 -10.81 10.84
CA THR A 47 17.03 -10.51 9.95
C THR A 47 15.84 -10.02 10.76
N LEU A 48 15.28 -8.88 10.36
CA LEU A 48 13.98 -8.42 10.81
C LEU A 48 12.98 -8.50 9.65
N HIS A 49 11.82 -9.05 9.94
CA HIS A 49 10.69 -9.20 9.04
C HIS A 49 9.69 -8.08 9.31
N VAL A 50 9.28 -7.38 8.27
CA VAL A 50 8.30 -6.29 8.32
C VAL A 50 7.07 -6.72 7.53
N LEU A 51 5.89 -6.57 8.14
CA LEU A 51 4.62 -6.72 7.44
C LEU A 51 4.00 -5.34 7.24
N ALA A 52 3.61 -5.03 6.01
CA ALA A 52 2.93 -3.80 5.66
C ALA A 52 1.78 -4.04 4.69
N VAL A 53 0.85 -3.09 4.66
CA VAL A 53 -0.31 -3.08 3.79
C VAL A 53 -0.41 -1.74 3.08
N ILE A 54 -0.91 -1.73 1.84
CA ILE A 54 -1.17 -0.54 1.05
C ILE A 54 -2.59 -0.57 0.46
N GLU A 55 -3.29 0.55 0.57
CA GLU A 55 -4.57 0.78 -0.09
C GLU A 55 -4.36 1.08 -1.58
N HIS A 56 -5.04 0.36 -2.46
CA HIS A 56 -4.83 0.53 -3.90
C HIS A 56 -5.29 1.90 -4.42
N ALA A 57 -6.42 2.41 -3.95
CA ALA A 57 -6.95 3.70 -4.42
C ALA A 57 -6.12 4.89 -3.93
N THR A 58 -5.95 4.99 -2.62
CA THR A 58 -5.34 6.15 -1.95
C THR A 58 -3.82 6.09 -1.92
N ARG A 59 -3.24 4.91 -2.21
CA ARG A 59 -1.82 4.59 -1.97
C ARG A 59 -1.42 4.71 -0.51
N ARG A 60 -2.36 4.85 0.42
CA ARG A 60 -2.03 4.93 1.85
C ARG A 60 -1.40 3.63 2.31
N VAL A 61 -0.25 3.73 2.96
CA VAL A 61 0.50 2.60 3.51
C VAL A 61 0.29 2.54 5.01
N ARG A 62 0.27 1.33 5.57
CA ARG A 62 0.36 1.10 7.01
C ARG A 62 1.36 0.00 7.28
N ILE A 63 2.31 0.26 8.17
CA ILE A 63 3.30 -0.71 8.62
C ILE A 63 2.73 -1.39 9.87
N LEU A 64 2.36 -2.66 9.73
CA LEU A 64 1.67 -3.39 10.79
C LEU A 64 2.64 -3.78 11.92
N GLY A 65 3.88 -4.11 11.58
CA GLY A 65 4.90 -4.39 12.57
C GLY A 65 6.19 -4.95 11.99
N ALA A 66 7.20 -5.07 12.85
CA ALA A 66 8.49 -5.67 12.55
C ALA A 66 8.94 -6.61 13.67
N THR A 67 9.53 -7.76 13.34
CA THR A 67 10.01 -8.76 14.30
C THR A 67 11.13 -9.62 13.72
N ALA A 68 12.03 -10.14 14.57
CA ALA A 68 12.97 -11.19 14.18
C ALA A 68 12.27 -12.54 13.95
N HIS A 69 11.13 -12.78 14.61
CA HIS A 69 10.44 -14.06 14.65
C HIS A 69 8.94 -13.88 14.32
N PRO A 70 8.55 -13.94 13.03
CA PRO A 70 7.17 -13.75 12.60
C PRO A 70 6.35 -15.01 12.88
N SER A 71 6.05 -15.27 14.15
CA SER A 71 5.24 -16.42 14.57
C SER A 71 3.80 -16.28 14.09
N ALA A 72 3.09 -17.40 13.92
CA ALA A 72 1.69 -17.40 13.54
C ALA A 72 0.83 -16.54 14.48
N ALA A 73 1.10 -16.60 15.80
CA ALA A 73 0.39 -15.79 16.79
C ALA A 73 0.61 -14.28 16.58
N TRP A 74 1.85 -13.88 16.31
CA TRP A 74 2.19 -12.49 16.04
C TRP A 74 1.52 -11.98 14.76
N VAL A 75 1.61 -12.74 13.66
CA VAL A 75 0.99 -12.37 12.38
C VAL A 75 -0.54 -12.30 12.51
N THR A 76 -1.15 -13.23 13.25
CA THR A 76 -2.59 -13.22 13.53
C THR A 76 -3.00 -11.98 14.33
N GLN A 77 -2.20 -11.59 15.32
CA GLN A 77 -2.48 -10.37 16.09
C GLN A 77 -2.40 -9.12 15.23
N LEU A 78 -1.43 -9.05 14.31
CA LEU A 78 -1.38 -7.95 13.34
C LEU A 78 -2.61 -7.90 12.45
N ALA A 79 -3.13 -9.05 12.00
CA ALA A 79 -4.38 -9.12 11.26
C ALA A 79 -5.55 -8.55 12.05
N ARG A 80 -5.65 -8.90 13.35
CA ARG A 80 -6.72 -8.39 14.23
C ARG A 80 -6.64 -6.89 14.42
N ASN A 81 -5.44 -6.37 14.67
CA ASN A 81 -5.22 -4.94 14.82
C ASN A 81 -5.60 -4.20 13.53
N MET A 82 -5.15 -4.70 12.37
CA MET A 82 -5.51 -4.13 11.07
C MET A 82 -7.03 -4.17 10.82
N ALA A 83 -7.70 -5.28 11.12
CA ALA A 83 -9.14 -5.41 11.01
C ALA A 83 -9.88 -4.35 11.85
N MET A 84 -9.47 -4.16 13.11
CA MET A 84 -10.03 -3.12 13.98
C MET A 84 -9.80 -1.71 13.39
N ASP A 85 -8.57 -1.41 12.97
CA ASP A 85 -8.24 -0.10 12.37
C ASP A 85 -9.03 0.18 11.08
N LEU A 86 -9.25 -0.84 10.25
CA LEU A 86 -10.04 -0.72 9.02
C LEU A 86 -11.50 -0.43 9.33
N LYS A 87 -12.05 -1.09 10.35
CA LYS A 87 -13.42 -0.87 10.81
C LYS A 87 -13.62 0.51 11.40
N ASP A 88 -12.72 0.94 12.28
CA ASP A 88 -12.76 2.26 12.91
C ASP A 88 -12.62 3.39 11.89
N ALA A 89 -11.83 3.17 10.84
CA ALA A 89 -11.67 4.12 9.73
C ALA A 89 -12.84 4.09 8.71
N GLY A 90 -13.84 3.23 8.88
CA GLY A 90 -14.95 3.07 7.91
C GLY A 90 -14.47 2.59 6.54
N SER A 91 -13.43 1.77 6.50
CA SER A 91 -12.82 1.28 5.25
C SER A 91 -13.82 0.52 4.39
N ARG A 92 -13.73 0.71 3.07
CA ARG A 92 -14.53 -0.01 2.07
C ARG A 92 -13.80 -1.22 1.48
N ALA A 93 -12.68 -1.61 2.08
CA ALA A 93 -11.92 -2.78 1.64
C ALA A 93 -12.80 -4.04 1.65
N LYS A 94 -12.79 -4.77 0.54
CA LYS A 94 -13.45 -6.07 0.36
C LYS A 94 -12.48 -7.17 -0.03
N PHE A 95 -11.30 -6.80 -0.51
CA PHE A 95 -10.27 -7.73 -0.94
C PHE A 95 -8.92 -7.34 -0.34
N LEU A 96 -8.17 -8.32 0.16
CA LEU A 96 -6.76 -8.21 0.46
C LEU A 96 -5.97 -9.11 -0.50
N ILE A 97 -5.10 -8.51 -1.30
CA ILE A 97 -4.13 -9.24 -2.12
C ILE A 97 -2.88 -9.50 -1.28
N ARG A 98 -2.41 -10.73 -1.23
CA ARG A 98 -1.09 -11.07 -0.66
C ARG A 98 -0.41 -12.13 -1.50
N ASP A 99 0.90 -12.24 -1.38
CA ASP A 99 1.62 -13.34 -1.99
C ASP A 99 1.40 -14.66 -1.21
N ARG A 100 2.05 -15.73 -1.67
CA ARG A 100 1.92 -17.07 -1.08
C ARG A 100 2.98 -17.34 0.00
N ASP A 101 3.50 -16.30 0.64
CA ASP A 101 4.53 -16.45 1.65
C ASP A 101 4.07 -17.36 2.81
N VAL A 102 4.93 -18.30 3.19
CA VAL A 102 4.68 -19.27 4.27
C VAL A 102 4.53 -18.62 5.64
N ARG A 103 4.95 -17.36 5.80
CA ARG A 103 4.79 -16.55 7.01
C ARG A 103 3.34 -16.15 7.26
N TYR A 104 2.45 -16.23 6.27
CA TYR A 104 1.02 -16.04 6.48
C TYR A 104 0.36 -17.33 7.01
N PRO A 105 -0.04 -17.38 8.29
CA PRO A 105 -0.81 -18.51 8.81
C PRO A 105 -2.25 -18.46 8.27
N ALA A 106 -2.93 -19.61 8.24
CA ALA A 106 -4.35 -19.66 7.87
C ALA A 106 -5.23 -18.75 8.76
N SER A 107 -4.85 -18.57 10.02
CA SER A 107 -5.52 -17.69 10.97
C SER A 107 -5.46 -16.21 10.59
N PHE A 108 -4.47 -15.78 9.80
CA PHE A 108 -4.45 -14.42 9.24
C PHE A 108 -5.63 -14.22 8.29
N ASP A 109 -5.84 -15.18 7.37
CA ASP A 109 -6.94 -15.12 6.40
C ASP A 109 -8.31 -15.22 7.10
N THR A 110 -8.43 -16.10 8.11
CA THR A 110 -9.66 -16.25 8.89
C THR A 110 -10.08 -14.96 9.60
N VAL A 111 -9.14 -14.19 10.14
CA VAL A 111 -9.45 -12.91 10.80
C VAL A 111 -10.05 -11.91 9.82
N LEU A 112 -9.54 -11.86 8.59
CA LEU A 112 -10.04 -10.92 7.58
C LEU A 112 -11.38 -11.36 7.00
N GLN A 113 -11.56 -12.66 6.80
CA GLN A 113 -12.85 -13.22 6.36
C GLN A 113 -13.96 -12.96 7.37
N ALA A 114 -13.66 -12.94 8.68
CA ALA A 114 -14.62 -12.59 9.72
C ALA A 114 -15.10 -11.13 9.66
N GLU A 115 -14.37 -10.26 8.97
CA GLU A 115 -14.73 -8.85 8.75
C GLU A 115 -15.16 -8.59 7.29
N ASP A 116 -15.63 -9.63 6.58
CA ASP A 116 -16.07 -9.57 5.17
C ASP A 116 -14.98 -9.07 4.19
N VAL A 117 -13.71 -9.35 4.49
CA VAL A 117 -12.57 -9.11 3.60
C VAL A 117 -12.06 -10.42 3.02
N GLU A 118 -12.23 -10.62 1.72
CA GLU A 118 -11.74 -11.78 1.00
C GLU A 118 -10.22 -11.70 0.79
N VAL A 119 -9.49 -12.75 1.14
CA VAL A 119 -8.05 -12.84 0.87
C VAL A 119 -7.81 -13.49 -0.48
N VAL A 120 -7.16 -12.75 -1.38
CA VAL A 120 -6.78 -13.17 -2.72
C VAL A 120 -5.28 -13.42 -2.76
N GLN A 121 -4.89 -14.69 -2.89
CA GLN A 121 -3.49 -15.04 -3.08
C GLN A 121 -3.04 -14.74 -4.51
N THR A 122 -1.83 -14.22 -4.67
CA THR A 122 -1.24 -14.10 -6.00
C THR A 122 -1.07 -15.47 -6.66
N GLY A 123 -1.15 -15.49 -8.00
CA GLY A 123 -0.78 -16.66 -8.78
C GLY A 123 0.70 -17.00 -8.55
N VAL A 124 1.03 -18.29 -8.67
CA VAL A 124 2.43 -18.74 -8.55
C VAL A 124 3.27 -17.99 -9.57
N GLN A 125 4.36 -17.35 -9.12
CA GLN A 125 5.26 -16.55 -9.96
C GLN A 125 4.57 -15.37 -10.69
N MET A 126 3.50 -14.82 -10.11
CA MET A 126 2.79 -13.65 -10.66
C MET A 126 2.92 -12.40 -9.78
N PRO A 127 4.14 -11.84 -9.59
CA PRO A 127 4.35 -10.65 -8.74
C PRO A 127 3.58 -9.43 -9.24
N ARG A 128 3.17 -9.41 -10.52
CA ARG A 128 2.34 -8.35 -11.10
C ARG A 128 0.99 -8.19 -10.41
N MET A 129 0.46 -9.23 -9.77
CA MET A 129 -0.78 -9.14 -8.99
C MET A 129 -0.61 -8.27 -7.74
N ASN A 130 0.61 -8.21 -7.17
CA ASN A 130 0.94 -7.39 -6.01
C ASN A 130 1.80 -6.16 -6.38
N ALA A 131 1.80 -5.75 -7.66
CA ALA A 131 2.76 -4.78 -8.20
C ALA A 131 2.80 -3.42 -7.46
N ILE A 132 1.67 -3.02 -6.89
CA ILE A 132 1.56 -1.76 -6.13
C ILE A 132 2.36 -1.87 -4.82
N MET A 133 2.18 -2.96 -4.09
CA MET A 133 2.91 -3.23 -2.86
C MET A 133 4.39 -3.47 -3.14
N GLU A 134 4.72 -4.29 -4.15
CA GLU A 134 6.10 -4.56 -4.57
C GLU A 134 6.85 -3.27 -4.95
N ARG A 135 6.18 -2.37 -5.67
CA ARG A 135 6.73 -1.06 -6.00
C ARG A 135 6.96 -0.21 -4.75
N TRP A 136 6.03 -0.26 -3.79
CA TRP A 136 6.19 0.44 -2.53
C TRP A 136 7.37 -0.11 -1.71
N VAL A 137 7.48 -1.43 -1.56
CA VAL A 137 8.59 -2.09 -0.87
C VAL A 137 9.92 -1.68 -1.48
N ARG A 138 10.01 -1.63 -2.82
CA ARG A 138 11.21 -1.13 -3.51
C ARG A 138 11.52 0.33 -3.14
N SER A 139 10.53 1.22 -3.15
CA SER A 139 10.72 2.61 -2.72
C SER A 139 11.23 2.68 -1.28
N CYS A 140 10.59 1.96 -0.35
CA CYS A 140 11.00 1.89 1.05
C CYS A 140 12.46 1.44 1.20
N ARG A 141 12.89 0.44 0.42
CA ARG A 141 14.30 0.01 0.38
C ARG A 141 15.22 1.12 -0.11
N THR A 142 14.99 1.61 -1.32
CA THR A 142 15.91 2.53 -2.00
C THR A 142 15.99 3.92 -1.37
N GLU A 143 14.89 4.39 -0.77
CA GLU A 143 14.76 5.72 -0.20
C GLU A 143 15.16 5.73 1.28
N PHE A 144 14.94 4.63 2.00
CA PHE A 144 15.09 4.56 3.44
C PHE A 144 16.03 3.43 3.92
N LEU A 145 15.68 2.16 3.69
CA LEU A 145 16.38 1.05 4.35
C LEU A 145 17.83 0.89 3.88
N ASP A 146 18.11 1.10 2.58
CA ASP A 146 19.45 0.96 2.01
C ASP A 146 20.40 2.08 2.47
N ARG A 147 19.85 3.12 3.12
CA ARG A 147 20.57 4.32 3.57
C ARG A 147 20.55 4.47 5.10
N THR A 148 20.00 3.50 5.81
CA THR A 148 19.85 3.55 7.27
C THR A 148 20.50 2.33 7.92
N LEU A 149 21.38 2.57 8.89
CA LEU A 149 21.92 1.50 9.72
C LEU A 149 20.93 1.14 10.81
N VAL A 150 20.32 -0.04 10.70
CA VAL A 150 19.31 -0.50 11.66
C VAL A 150 19.98 -1.10 12.90
N TRP A 151 19.95 -0.42 14.05
CA TRP A 151 20.53 -0.96 15.30
C TRP A 151 19.78 -2.19 15.84
N ASN A 152 18.46 -2.11 15.98
CA ASN A 152 17.63 -3.16 16.58
C ASN A 152 16.16 -2.99 16.16
N GLN A 153 15.29 -3.89 16.60
CA GLN A 153 13.85 -3.86 16.27
C GLN A 153 13.14 -2.57 16.74
N PRO A 154 13.29 -2.07 17.99
CA PRO A 154 12.72 -0.79 18.40
C PRO A 154 13.15 0.39 17.51
N HIS A 155 14.44 0.46 17.15
CA HIS A 155 14.95 1.48 16.24
C HIS A 155 14.30 1.37 14.85
N LEU A 156 14.21 0.14 14.30
CA LEU A 156 13.54 -0.08 13.03
C LEU A 156 12.08 0.38 13.06
N LEU A 157 11.33 0.03 14.12
CA LEU A 157 9.94 0.42 14.26
C LEU A 157 9.77 1.94 14.32
N HIS A 158 10.64 2.64 15.05
CA HIS A 158 10.63 4.10 15.08
C HIS A 158 10.89 4.69 13.69
N ALA A 159 11.94 4.22 13.00
CA ALA A 159 12.31 4.74 11.70
C ALA A 159 11.26 4.42 10.61
N LEU A 160 10.65 3.24 10.67
CA LEU A 160 9.53 2.85 9.81
C LEU A 160 8.31 3.77 10.02
N ARG A 161 7.98 4.14 11.27
CA ARG A 161 6.88 5.08 11.56
C ARG A 161 7.14 6.46 10.96
N GLU A 162 8.37 6.97 11.07
CA GLU A 162 8.74 8.24 10.44
C GLU A 162 8.64 8.15 8.91
N TYR A 163 9.09 7.03 8.31
CA TYR A 163 8.96 6.81 6.87
C TYR A 163 7.50 6.69 6.43
N GLU A 164 6.65 5.99 7.18
CA GLU A 164 5.21 5.90 6.91
C GLU A 164 4.55 7.27 6.94
N GLY A 165 4.84 8.09 7.96
CA GLY A 165 4.35 9.46 8.05
C GLY A 165 4.76 10.30 6.84
N PHE A 166 6.06 10.30 6.51
CA PHE A 166 6.58 10.98 5.32
C PHE A 166 5.90 10.49 4.03
N TYR A 167 5.75 9.18 3.86
CA TYR A 167 5.16 8.58 2.66
C TYR A 167 3.70 8.99 2.50
N ASN A 168 2.93 8.95 3.58
CA ASN A 168 1.50 9.22 3.55
C ASN A 168 1.17 10.71 3.51
N GLU A 169 1.98 11.57 4.12
CA GLU A 169 1.65 13.00 4.26
C GLU A 169 2.41 13.91 3.28
N HIS A 170 3.57 13.50 2.76
CA HIS A 170 4.45 14.42 2.00
C HIS A 170 4.90 13.89 0.65
N ARG A 171 5.10 12.57 0.52
CA ARG A 171 5.66 12.01 -0.71
C ARG A 171 4.65 12.19 -1.86
N PRO A 172 5.02 12.82 -2.98
CA PRO A 172 4.10 13.02 -4.08
C PRO A 172 3.91 11.74 -4.91
N HIS A 173 2.66 11.46 -5.29
CA HIS A 173 2.30 10.30 -6.12
C HIS A 173 1.72 10.72 -7.46
N ARG A 174 2.39 10.35 -8.57
CA ARG A 174 1.88 10.60 -9.93
C ARG A 174 0.45 10.07 -10.15
N THR A 175 0.12 8.93 -9.53
CA THR A 175 -1.24 8.35 -9.62
C THR A 175 -2.31 9.15 -8.88
N LEU A 176 -1.91 10.06 -7.99
CA LEU A 176 -2.77 10.95 -7.21
C LEU A 176 -2.61 12.41 -7.68
N ALA A 177 -2.31 12.63 -8.96
CA ALA A 177 -2.02 13.97 -9.50
C ALA A 177 -0.93 14.73 -8.72
N SER A 178 0.08 14.02 -8.22
CA SER A 178 1.18 14.53 -7.37
C SER A 178 0.78 14.94 -5.95
N ALA A 179 -0.43 14.63 -5.49
CA ALA A 179 -0.79 14.68 -4.08
C ALA A 179 -0.10 13.55 -3.27
N ALA A 180 -0.07 13.72 -1.94
CA ALA A 180 0.26 12.64 -1.01
C ALA A 180 -1.03 11.92 -0.54
N PRO A 181 -0.96 10.66 -0.09
CA PRO A 181 -2.15 9.88 0.30
C PRO A 181 -3.09 10.55 1.29
N LEU A 182 -2.55 11.28 2.28
CA LEU A 182 -3.29 11.98 3.32
C LEU A 182 -3.23 13.52 3.17
N HIS A 183 -2.64 14.02 2.09
CA HIS A 183 -2.52 15.44 1.83
C HIS A 183 -2.93 15.75 0.38
N PRO A 184 -4.24 16.00 0.13
CA PRO A 184 -4.70 16.42 -1.19
C PRO A 184 -4.04 17.73 -1.60
N LEU A 185 -4.01 18.00 -2.90
CA LEU A 185 -3.50 19.28 -3.40
C LEU A 185 -4.40 20.42 -2.92
N PRO A 186 -3.84 21.56 -2.50
CA PRO A 186 -4.61 22.77 -2.24
C PRO A 186 -5.26 23.29 -3.53
N GLU A 187 -6.26 24.16 -3.39
CA GLU A 187 -6.84 24.86 -4.55
C GLU A 187 -5.75 25.64 -5.30
N PRO A 188 -5.81 25.69 -6.65
CA PRO A 188 -4.84 26.44 -7.43
C PRO A 188 -4.84 27.91 -7.06
N ILE A 189 -3.67 28.44 -6.70
CA ILE A 189 -3.49 29.88 -6.49
C ILE A 189 -3.71 30.58 -7.83
N THR A 190 -4.76 31.38 -7.92
CA THR A 190 -5.17 32.10 -9.14
C THR A 190 -4.69 33.55 -9.16
N ALA A 191 -4.19 34.07 -8.04
CA ALA A 191 -3.63 35.41 -7.92
C ALA A 191 -2.10 35.40 -8.15
N PRO A 192 -1.58 36.08 -9.20
CA PRO A 192 -0.14 36.13 -9.49
C PRO A 192 0.70 36.67 -8.34
N ASP A 193 0.15 37.62 -7.57
CA ASP A 193 0.87 38.30 -6.49
C ASP A 193 1.17 37.34 -5.31
N GLN A 194 0.30 36.36 -5.06
CA GLN A 194 0.50 35.33 -4.03
C GLN A 194 1.59 34.32 -4.40
N LEU A 195 1.79 34.04 -5.70
CA LEU A 195 2.87 33.16 -6.16
C LEU A 195 4.26 33.75 -5.90
N THR A 196 4.38 35.08 -5.93
CA THR A 196 5.64 35.81 -5.72
C THR A 196 6.13 35.77 -4.27
N HIS A 197 5.25 35.44 -3.30
CA HIS A 197 5.54 35.41 -1.86
C HIS A 197 5.52 34.01 -1.23
N LEU A 198 5.64 32.94 -2.04
CA LEU A 198 5.67 31.57 -1.53
C LEU A 198 6.95 31.30 -0.73
N HIS A 199 6.86 31.41 0.59
CA HIS A 199 7.91 30.96 1.50
C HIS A 199 7.85 29.44 1.62
N VAL A 200 8.85 28.73 1.11
CA VAL A 200 8.96 27.27 1.23
C VAL A 200 9.92 26.92 2.36
N HIS A 201 9.44 26.19 3.36
CA HIS A 201 10.23 25.67 4.47
C HIS A 201 10.56 24.20 4.24
N ARG A 202 11.84 23.83 4.38
CA ARG A 202 12.31 22.45 4.35
C ARG A 202 12.37 21.89 5.77
N ARG A 203 11.77 20.74 6.01
CA ARG A 203 11.90 19.97 7.25
C ARG A 203 12.61 18.66 6.96
N ASP A 204 13.69 18.42 7.69
CA ASP A 204 14.45 17.18 7.60
C ASP A 204 13.93 16.13 8.58
N ARG A 205 13.85 14.89 8.11
CA ARG A 205 13.47 13.71 8.89
C ARG A 205 14.54 12.63 8.79
N LEU A 206 14.59 11.75 9.81
CA LEU A 206 15.58 10.67 9.92
C LEU A 206 17.02 11.16 9.69
N GLY A 207 17.42 12.22 10.40
CA GLY A 207 18.77 12.79 10.28
C GLY A 207 19.07 13.44 8.93
N GLY A 208 18.05 13.89 8.19
CA GLY A 208 18.20 14.49 6.86
C GLY A 208 18.14 13.47 5.72
N LEU A 209 17.73 12.23 5.98
CA LEU A 209 17.52 11.25 4.93
C LEU A 209 16.25 11.53 4.11
N LEU A 210 15.22 12.04 4.77
CA LEU A 210 13.95 12.41 4.16
C LEU A 210 13.78 13.92 4.23
N HIS A 211 13.29 14.51 3.14
CA HIS A 211 13.08 15.95 3.03
C HIS A 211 11.62 16.23 2.76
N GLU A 212 10.98 16.96 3.66
CA GLU A 212 9.65 17.52 3.48
C GLU A 212 9.78 19.00 3.10
N TYR A 213 8.92 19.45 2.18
CA TYR A 213 8.81 20.85 1.82
C TYR A 213 7.37 21.30 2.06
N ARG A 214 7.18 22.41 2.77
CA ARG A 214 5.86 22.99 3.07
C ARG A 214 5.87 24.49 2.82
N HIS A 215 4.72 25.08 2.51
CA HIS A 215 4.58 26.53 2.51
C HIS A 215 4.52 27.03 3.95
N ALA A 216 5.25 28.10 4.26
CA ALA A 216 5.12 28.83 5.52
C ALA A 216 3.77 29.59 5.49
N ALA A 217 3.02 29.50 6.59
CA ALA A 217 1.75 30.19 6.78
C ALA A 217 1.93 31.71 6.87
#